data_AF-A0A7H8NHV4-F1
#
_entry.id   AF-A0A7H8NHV4-F1
#
_cell.length_a   1.000
_cell.length_b   1.000
_cell.length_c   1.000
_cell.angle_alpha   90.00
_cell.angle_beta   90.00
_cell.angle_gamma   90.00
#
_symmetry.space_group_name_H-M   'P 1'
#
loop_
_entity.id
_entity.type
_entity.pdbx_description
1 polymer ?
#
loop_
_entity_poly.entity_id
_entity_poly.type
_entity_poly.pdbx_seq_one_letter_code
_entity_poly.pdbx_strand_id
1 'polypeptide(L)'
;MSGGQRVAVTVAAVLVIISTPAFWLLDGPDTGQLVGASVQAATGVSTLVWAWIQSAAEARDSAARTGRAEASGGGRAHTGIRRRGAGGSGAARVQQSGDAVAHGQGSSAGTGIDYTG
;
A
#
# COMPACT_ATOMS: atom_id res chain seq x y z
N MET A 1 10.81 6.46 -8.30
CA MET A 1 11.41 5.13 -8.53
C MET A 1 10.34 4.20 -9.03
N SER A 2 10.50 3.64 -10.23
CA SER A 2 9.58 2.65 -10.78
C SER A 2 9.65 1.33 -10.00
N GLY A 3 8.61 0.51 -10.07
CA GLY A 3 8.55 -0.78 -9.37
C GLY A 3 9.75 -1.68 -9.68
N GLY A 4 10.23 -1.68 -10.94
CA GLY A 4 11.40 -2.45 -11.36
C GLY A 4 12.70 -2.04 -10.65
N GLN A 5 12.87 -0.74 -10.35
CA GLN A 5 14.05 -0.24 -9.66
C GLN A 5 14.07 -0.65 -8.18
N ARG A 6 12.89 -0.80 -7.54
CA ARG A 6 12.77 -1.31 -6.17
C ARG A 6 13.11 -2.80 -6.11
N VAL A 7 12.58 -3.59 -7.03
CA VAL A 7 12.87 -5.04 -7.12
C VAL A 7 14.37 -5.28 -7.32
N ALA A 8 15.01 -4.54 -8.22
CA ALA A 8 16.44 -4.68 -8.47
C ALA A 8 17.29 -4.41 -7.22
N VAL A 9 16.96 -3.37 -6.44
CA VAL A 9 17.67 -3.02 -5.20
C VAL A 9 17.46 -4.10 -4.13
N THR A 10 16.24 -4.60 -3.96
CA THR A 10 15.95 -5.68 -3.00
C THR A 10 16.70 -6.96 -3.34
N VAL A 11 16.70 -7.36 -4.62
CA VAL A 11 17.41 -8.55 -5.09
C VAL A 11 18.93 -8.40 -4.90
N ALA A 12 19.49 -7.23 -5.22
CA ALA A 12 20.92 -6.97 -5.02
C ALA A 12 21.32 -7.02 -3.54
N ALA A 13 20.51 -6.44 -2.64
CA ALA A 13 20.77 -6.47 -1.21
C ALA A 13 20.74 -7.90 -0.64
N VAL A 14 19.77 -8.72 -1.04
CA VAL A 14 19.69 -10.13 -0.64
C VAL A 14 20.89 -10.92 -1.14
N LEU A 15 21.29 -10.72 -2.41
CA LEU A 15 22.46 -11.39 -2.98
C LEU A 15 23.76 -11.05 -2.24
N VAL A 16 23.96 -9.80 -1.83
CA VAL A 16 25.13 -9.37 -1.05
C VAL A 16 25.15 -9.99 0.35
N ILE A 17 23.99 -10.06 1.01
CA ILE A 17 23.87 -10.65 2.34
C ILE A 17 24.16 -12.15 2.29
N ILE A 18 23.72 -12.85 1.24
CA ILE A 18 23.92 -14.30 1.10
C ILE A 18 25.33 -14.65 0.59
N SER A 19 25.92 -13.83 -0.29
CA SER A 19 27.25 -14.12 -0.85
C SER A 19 28.37 -14.04 0.19
N THR A 20 28.21 -13.19 1.20
CA THR A 20 29.22 -12.94 2.24
C THR A 20 29.50 -14.19 3.10
N PRO A 21 28.50 -14.87 3.71
CA PRO A 21 28.76 -16.10 4.46
C PRO A 21 29.14 -17.30 3.58
N ALA A 22 28.72 -17.33 2.31
CA ALA A 22 29.11 -18.39 1.37
C ALA A 22 30.62 -18.39 1.07
N PHE A 23 31.24 -17.21 1.06
CA PHE A 23 32.69 -17.06 0.88
C PHE A 23 33.47 -17.49 2.14
N TRP A 24 32.88 -17.35 3.33
CA TRP A 24 33.49 -17.67 4.63
C TRP A 24 33.27 -19.11 5.10
N LEU A 25 32.21 -19.77 4.65
CA LEU A 25 31.96 -21.21 4.88
C LEU A 25 33.07 -22.12 4.30
N LEU A 26 33.92 -21.57 3.43
CA LEU A 26 35.07 -22.26 2.86
C LEU A 26 36.33 -22.19 3.75
N ASP A 27 36.38 -21.37 4.83
CA ASP A 27 37.65 -21.05 5.51
C ASP A 27 37.54 -20.74 7.05
N GLY A 28 37.17 -21.73 7.88
CA GLY A 28 37.60 -21.77 9.30
C GLY A 28 36.54 -21.86 10.44
N PRO A 29 36.98 -22.18 11.68
CA PRO A 29 36.16 -22.70 12.80
C PRO A 29 35.22 -21.71 13.51
N ASP A 30 35.26 -20.41 13.22
CA ASP A 30 34.34 -19.40 13.77
C ASP A 30 33.02 -19.27 13.00
N THR A 31 32.69 -20.28 12.18
CA THR A 31 31.56 -20.29 11.25
C THR A 31 30.21 -20.07 11.95
N GLY A 32 30.02 -20.62 13.15
CA GLY A 32 28.72 -20.60 13.85
C GLY A 32 28.26 -19.20 14.28
N GLN A 33 29.18 -18.37 14.80
CA GLN A 33 28.85 -17.00 15.22
C GLN A 33 28.58 -16.10 14.01
N LEU A 34 29.35 -16.27 12.93
CA LEU A 34 29.17 -15.55 11.67
C LEU A 34 27.85 -15.91 10.98
N VAL A 35 27.46 -17.19 10.99
CA VAL A 35 26.16 -17.65 10.47
C VAL A 35 25.02 -17.02 11.27
N GLY A 36 25.10 -17.04 12.61
CA GLY A 36 24.10 -16.41 13.48
C GLY A 36 23.95 -14.91 13.21
N ALA A 37 25.07 -14.20 13.15
CA ALA A 37 25.10 -12.77 12.85
C ALA A 37 24.52 -12.46 11.46
N SER A 38 24.84 -13.29 10.46
CA SER A 38 24.34 -13.13 9.09
C SER A 38 22.83 -13.37 9.01
N VAL A 39 22.30 -14.40 9.67
CA VAL A 39 20.86 -14.68 9.71
C VAL A 39 20.12 -13.55 10.44
N GLN A 40 20.67 -13.04 11.55
CA GLN A 40 20.08 -11.91 12.26
C GLN A 40 20.08 -10.64 11.41
N ALA A 41 21.19 -10.33 10.73
CA ALA A 41 21.29 -9.20 9.82
C ALA A 41 20.32 -9.35 8.64
N ALA A 42 20.25 -10.53 8.03
CA ALA A 42 19.32 -10.85 6.95
C ALA A 42 17.86 -10.68 7.38
N THR A 43 17.51 -11.17 8.57
CA THR A 43 16.18 -11.03 9.14
C THR A 43 15.85 -9.56 9.38
N GLY A 44 16.76 -8.80 9.98
CA GLY A 44 16.60 -7.36 10.21
C GLY A 44 16.36 -6.59 8.92
N VAL A 45 17.21 -6.79 7.90
CA VAL A 45 17.04 -6.14 6.59
C VAL A 45 15.72 -6.55 5.93
N SER A 46 15.37 -7.84 5.98
CA SER A 46 14.12 -8.34 5.41
C SER A 46 12.89 -7.72 6.07
N THR A 47 12.90 -7.58 7.40
CA THR A 47 11.81 -6.92 8.14
C THR A 47 11.70 -5.43 7.80
N LEU A 48 12.83 -4.74 7.62
CA LEU A 48 12.84 -3.33 7.22
C LEU A 48 12.29 -3.15 5.79
N VAL A 49 12.71 -4.01 4.86
CA VAL A 49 12.19 -4.02 3.48
C VAL A 49 10.69 -4.30 3.47
N TRP A 50 10.24 -5.29 4.26
CA TRP A 50 8.83 -5.61 4.41
C TRP A 50 8.02 -4.42 4.94
N ALA A 51 8.50 -3.78 6.02
CA ALA A 51 7.85 -2.61 6.60
C ALA A 51 7.76 -1.45 5.60
N TRP A 52 8.79 -1.26 4.77
CA TRP A 52 8.81 -0.22 3.75
C TRP A 52 7.85 -0.49 2.58
N ILE A 53 7.65 -1.76 2.22
CA ILE A 53 6.64 -2.15 1.22
C ILE A 53 5.22 -1.97 1.79
N GLN A 54 5.01 -2.37 3.05
CA GLN A 54 3.71 -2.26 3.71
C GLN A 54 3.25 -0.80 3.86
N SER A 55 4.15 0.13 4.21
CA SER A 55 3.79 1.56 4.29
C SER A 55 3.36 2.15 2.95
N ALA A 56 3.89 1.63 1.83
CA ALA A 56 3.45 2.03 0.50
C ALA A 56 2.07 1.49 0.11
N ALA A 57 1.57 0.45 0.79
CA ALA A 57 0.24 -0.11 0.59
C ALA A 57 -0.85 0.57 1.44
N GLU A 58 -0.47 1.44 2.38
CA GLU A 58 -1.42 2.17 3.21
C GLU A 58 -2.24 3.15 2.36
N ALA A 59 -3.54 3.25 2.66
CA ALA A 59 -4.46 4.06 1.87
C ALA A 59 -4.07 5.54 1.99
N ARG A 60 -3.71 6.15 0.85
CA ARG A 60 -3.29 7.55 0.78
C ARG A 60 -4.44 8.51 1.09
N ASP A 61 -5.65 8.11 0.70
CA ASP A 61 -6.88 8.83 0.99
C ASP A 61 -7.76 7.96 1.89
N SER A 62 -8.14 8.49 3.05
CA SER A 62 -9.08 7.84 3.96
C SER A 62 -10.24 8.76 4.31
N ALA A 63 -11.45 8.22 4.29
CA ALA A 63 -12.64 8.91 4.78
C ALA A 63 -13.42 7.98 5.70
N ALA A 64 -13.79 8.47 6.88
CA ALA A 64 -14.54 7.70 7.87
C ALA A 64 -15.83 8.43 8.24
N ARG A 65 -16.92 7.69 8.49
CA ARG A 65 -18.21 8.25 8.91
C ARG A 65 -18.69 9.35 7.96
N THR A 66 -18.75 9.04 6.66
CA THR A 66 -19.04 10.03 5.61
C THR A 66 -20.49 10.51 5.61
N GLY A 67 -21.37 9.88 6.40
CA GLY A 67 -22.76 10.27 6.54
C GLY A 67 -23.59 9.99 5.29
N ARG A 68 -24.85 10.45 5.31
CA ARG A 68 -25.84 10.24 4.25
C ARG A 68 -25.66 11.22 3.10
N ALA A 69 -25.67 10.71 1.86
CA ALA A 69 -25.74 11.51 0.64
C ALA A 69 -27.19 11.57 0.16
N GLU A 70 -27.73 12.77 -0.03
CA GLU A 70 -29.10 12.94 -0.53
C GLU A 70 -29.15 13.95 -1.68
N ALA A 71 -29.77 13.54 -2.78
CA ALA A 71 -29.92 14.35 -3.98
C ALA A 71 -31.39 14.41 -4.41
N SER A 72 -31.92 15.61 -4.56
CA SER A 72 -33.28 15.86 -5.05
C SER A 72 -33.28 16.78 -6.28
N GLY A 73 -34.33 16.72 -7.09
CA GLY A 73 -34.58 17.70 -8.16
C GLY A 73 -33.56 17.70 -9.30
N GLY A 74 -33.02 16.53 -9.68
CA GLY A 74 -31.99 16.42 -10.71
C GLY A 74 -30.56 16.68 -10.23
N GLY A 75 -30.39 16.86 -8.91
CA GLY A 75 -29.10 17.14 -8.29
C GLY A 75 -28.17 15.92 -8.21
N ARG A 76 -26.89 16.18 -7.86
CA ARG A 76 -25.93 15.12 -7.56
C ARG A 76 -25.32 15.32 -6.18
N ALA A 77 -25.32 14.28 -5.37
CA ALA A 77 -24.70 14.28 -4.05
C ALA A 77 -23.73 13.10 -3.93
N HIS A 78 -22.55 13.34 -3.36
CA HIS A 78 -21.61 12.27 -3.07
C HIS A 78 -20.95 12.51 -1.72
N THR A 79 -20.95 11.49 -0.85
CA THR A 79 -20.18 11.51 0.41
C THR A 79 -19.08 10.46 0.39
N GLY A 80 -17.86 10.85 0.78
CA GLY A 80 -16.68 10.00 0.71
C GLY A 80 -15.64 10.54 -0.26
N ILE A 81 -14.92 9.65 -0.94
CA ILE A 81 -13.78 10.02 -1.80
C ILE A 81 -14.26 10.07 -3.24
N ARG A 82 -14.00 11.18 -3.94
CA ARG A 82 -14.30 11.32 -5.37
C ARG A 82 -13.00 11.59 -6.12
N ARG A 83 -12.64 10.71 -7.05
CA ARG A 83 -11.38 10.78 -7.81
C ARG A 83 -11.70 10.84 -9.29
N ARG A 84 -11.42 11.98 -9.93
CA ARG A 84 -11.57 12.13 -11.39
C ARG A 84 -10.32 11.61 -12.09
N GLY A 85 -10.53 10.69 -13.04
CA GLY A 85 -9.50 10.19 -13.95
C GLY A 85 -8.72 8.99 -13.43
N ALA A 86 -8.22 8.18 -14.39
CA ALA A 86 -7.46 6.95 -14.15
C ALA A 86 -6.07 7.17 -13.50
N GLY A 87 -5.73 8.40 -13.10
CA GLY A 87 -4.37 8.81 -12.71
C GLY A 87 -4.09 8.86 -11.21
N GLY A 88 -5.09 8.72 -10.34
CA GLY A 88 -4.81 8.65 -8.91
C GLY A 88 -4.35 7.24 -8.55
N SER A 89 -3.06 6.94 -8.74
CA SER A 89 -2.47 5.70 -8.25
C SER A 89 -2.30 5.80 -6.74
N GLY A 90 -3.11 5.07 -5.99
CA GLY A 90 -3.02 4.99 -4.54
C GLY A 90 -4.24 4.30 -3.94
N ALA A 91 -4.01 3.43 -2.96
CA ALA A 91 -5.09 2.80 -2.21
C ALA A 91 -5.97 3.89 -1.57
N ALA A 92 -7.29 3.71 -1.65
CA ALA A 92 -8.28 4.57 -1.04
C ALA A 92 -9.16 3.74 -0.12
N ARG A 93 -9.55 4.31 1.01
CA ARG A 93 -10.30 3.59 2.05
C ARG A 93 -11.44 4.44 2.55
N VAL A 94 -12.66 3.92 2.44
CA VAL A 94 -13.82 4.51 3.07
C VAL A 94 -14.36 3.54 4.12
N GLN A 95 -14.61 4.06 5.32
CA GLN A 95 -15.09 3.29 6.46
C GLN A 95 -16.35 3.92 7.03
N GLN A 96 -17.35 3.09 7.37
CA GLN A 96 -18.63 3.55 7.89
C GLN A 96 -19.29 4.59 6.96
N SER A 97 -19.43 4.25 5.67
CA SER A 97 -20.22 5.07 4.74
C SER A 97 -21.70 5.03 5.12
N GLY A 98 -22.39 6.16 4.97
CA GLY A 98 -23.84 6.24 5.20
C GLY A 98 -24.66 5.91 3.96
N ASP A 99 -25.97 6.15 4.05
CA ASP A 99 -26.94 5.87 2.99
C ASP A 99 -26.80 6.84 1.80
N ALA A 100 -27.12 6.36 0.60
CA ALA A 100 -27.27 7.19 -0.59
C ALA A 100 -28.74 7.20 -1.02
N VAL A 101 -29.34 8.39 -1.12
CA VAL A 101 -30.75 8.56 -1.48
C VAL A 101 -30.90 9.57 -2.61
N ALA A 102 -31.51 9.17 -3.72
CA ALA A 102 -31.78 10.04 -4.86
C ALA A 102 -33.30 10.12 -5.12
N HIS A 103 -33.84 11.33 -5.15
CA HIS A 103 -35.24 11.61 -5.39
C HIS A 103 -35.46 12.46 -6.64
N GLY A 104 -36.35 12.04 -7.52
CA GLY A 104 -36.69 12.75 -8.75
C GLY A 104 -35.83 12.38 -9.95
N GLN A 105 -36.34 12.70 -11.14
CA GLN A 105 -35.70 12.35 -12.41
C GLN A 105 -34.38 13.12 -12.59
N GLY A 106 -33.31 12.40 -12.95
CA GLY A 106 -31.97 12.96 -13.12
C GLY A 106 -31.14 13.10 -11.84
N SER A 107 -31.69 12.75 -10.67
CA SER A 107 -30.95 12.79 -9.40
C SER A 107 -29.96 11.62 -9.29
N SER A 108 -28.79 11.87 -8.71
CA SER A 108 -27.78 10.84 -8.42
C SER A 108 -27.18 11.05 -7.02
N ALA A 109 -27.18 10.01 -6.20
CA ALA A 109 -26.57 10.02 -4.89
C ALA A 109 -25.60 8.85 -4.77
N GLY A 110 -24.41 9.11 -4.23
CA GLY A 110 -23.38 8.10 -3.99
C GLY A 110 -22.75 8.24 -2.61
N THR A 111 -22.38 7.11 -2.02
CA THR A 111 -21.47 7.08 -0.87
C THR A 111 -20.29 6.16 -1.18
N GLY A 112 -19.14 6.42 -0.58
CA GLY A 112 -17.94 5.59 -0.79
C GLY A 112 -16.93 6.22 -1.76
N ILE A 113 -16.30 5.39 -2.60
CA ILE A 113 -15.26 5.83 -3.53
C ILE A 113 -15.85 5.90 -4.94
N ASP A 114 -15.94 7.11 -5.47
CA ASP A 114 -16.44 7.36 -6.83
C ASP A 114 -15.27 7.69 -7.77
N TYR A 115 -15.15 6.88 -8.83
CA TYR A 115 -14.17 7.05 -9.92
C TYR A 115 -14.79 7.64 -11.19
N THR A 116 -16.10 7.87 -11.19
CA THR A 116 -16.83 8.43 -12.33
C THR A 116 -16.74 9.96 -12.28
N GLY A 117 -15.94 10.50 -13.19
CA GLY A 117 -15.80 11.93 -13.43
C GLY A 117 -16.80 12.41 -14.46
#